data_AF-A0A1Y2PCA2-F1
#
_entry.id   AF-A0A1Y2PCA2-F1
#
_cell.length_a   1.000
_cell.length_b   1.000
_cell.length_c   1.000
_cell.angle_alpha   90.00
_cell.angle_beta   90.00
_cell.angle_gamma   90.00
#
_symmetry.space_group_name_H-M   'P 1'
#
loop_
_entity.id
_entity.type
_entity.pdbx_description
1 polymer ?
#
loop_
_entity_poly.entity_id
_entity_poly.type
_entity_poly.pdbx_seq_one_letter_code
_entity_poly.pdbx_strand_id
1 'polypeptide(L)'
;MTNKYYKYIKLFILASFSFFSYFFLSNSIFVEELQTKADTYDIRRGFTFLILTGIMKYFFLILGISSLLFLIYINLKEENNAY
;
A
#
# COMPACT_ATOMS: atom_id res chain seq x y z
N MET A 1 -18.03 -2.13 23.43
CA MET A 1 -18.19 -1.25 22.24
C MET A 1 -16.87 -0.76 21.63
N THR A 2 -15.79 -0.60 22.39
CA THR A 2 -14.50 -0.03 21.94
C THR A 2 -13.72 -0.83 20.90
N ASN A 3 -13.80 -2.18 20.91
CA ASN A 3 -12.94 -3.02 20.07
C ASN A 3 -13.29 -3.00 18.56
N LYS A 4 -14.56 -2.78 18.20
CA LYS A 4 -15.02 -2.82 16.81
C LYS A 4 -14.62 -1.55 16.05
N TYR A 5 -14.94 -0.37 16.59
CA TYR A 5 -14.55 0.93 16.02
C TYR A 5 -13.03 1.06 15.90
N TYR A 6 -12.28 0.55 16.88
CA TYR A 6 -10.82 0.52 16.82
C TYR A 6 -10.30 -0.32 15.63
N LYS A 7 -10.94 -1.46 15.31
CA LYS A 7 -10.60 -2.29 14.16
C LYS A 7 -10.86 -1.57 12.83
N TYR A 8 -11.98 -0.86 12.72
CA TYR A 8 -12.31 -0.04 11.55
C TYR A 8 -11.31 1.09 11.34
N ILE A 9 -11.01 1.85 12.40
CA ILE A 9 -10.03 2.94 12.36
C ILE A 9 -8.65 2.41 11.96
N LYS A 10 -8.22 1.26 12.49
CA LYS A 10 -6.94 0.65 12.14
C LYS A 10 -6.88 0.24 10.66
N LEU A 11 -7.93 -0.39 10.13
CA LEU A 11 -8.00 -0.77 8.71
C LEU A 11 -8.04 0.46 7.80
N PHE A 12 -8.74 1.51 8.21
CA PHE A 12 -8.81 2.75 7.47
C PHE A 12 -7.46 3.47 7.42
N ILE A 13 -6.78 3.61 8.57
CA ILE A 13 -5.42 4.16 8.65
C ILE A 13 -4.46 3.33 7.79
N LEU A 14 -4.56 2.00 7.87
CA LEU A 14 -3.72 1.11 7.05
C LEU A 14 -3.97 1.32 5.55
N ALA A 15 -5.23 1.38 5.13
CA ALA A 15 -5.59 1.63 3.73
C ALA A 15 -5.06 3.00 3.27
N SER A 16 -5.31 4.07 4.03
CA SER A 16 -4.83 5.42 3.73
C SER A 16 -3.30 5.48 3.66
N PHE A 17 -2.60 4.85 4.61
CA PHE A 17 -1.14 4.78 4.61
C PHE A 17 -0.60 4.04 3.39
N SER A 18 -1.26 2.96 2.99
CA SER A 18 -0.87 2.14 1.85
C SER A 18 -1.03 2.92 0.53
N PHE A 19 -2.17 3.59 0.34
CA PHE A 19 -2.39 4.45 -0.84
C PHE A 19 -1.46 5.65 -0.87
N PHE A 20 -1.23 6.29 0.28
CA PHE A 20 -0.28 7.39 0.39
C PHE A 20 1.14 6.93 0.03
N SER A 21 1.58 5.79 0.55
CA SER A 21 2.90 5.21 0.25
C SER A 21 3.02 4.86 -1.23
N TYR A 22 1.99 4.26 -1.83
CA TYR A 22 1.95 4.00 -3.28
C TYR A 22 2.07 5.28 -4.10
N PHE A 23 1.31 6.31 -3.75
CA PHE A 23 1.32 7.59 -4.44
C PHE A 23 2.68 8.28 -4.31
N PHE A 24 3.26 8.28 -3.11
CA PHE A 24 4.58 8.84 -2.86
C PHE A 24 5.65 8.11 -3.67
N LEU A 25 5.73 6.77 -3.58
CA LEU A 25 6.69 5.96 -4.34
C LEU A 25 6.52 6.12 -5.86
N SER A 26 5.29 6.32 -6.34
CA SER A 26 5.00 6.44 -7.78
C SER A 26 5.34 7.81 -8.34
N ASN A 27 5.27 8.88 -7.53
CA ASN A 27 5.48 10.25 -7.98
C ASN A 27 6.75 10.91 -7.41
N SER A 28 7.52 10.21 -6.56
CA SER A 28 8.71 10.79 -5.97
C SER A 28 9.86 10.84 -6.97
N ILE A 29 10.26 12.06 -7.33
CA ILE A 29 11.47 12.37 -8.11
C ILE A 29 12.70 11.71 -7.46
N PHE A 30 12.73 11.60 -6.13
CA PHE A 30 13.80 10.95 -5.38
C PHE A 30 14.02 9.48 -5.76
N VAL A 31 12.93 8.73 -5.98
CA VAL A 31 13.01 7.31 -6.37
C VAL A 31 13.49 7.16 -7.81
N GLU A 32 13.07 8.07 -8.69
CA GLU A 32 13.52 8.14 -10.08
C GLU A 32 15.01 8.51 -10.18
N GLU A 33 15.47 9.48 -9.40
CA GLU A 33 16.89 9.85 -9.30
C GLU A 33 17.74 8.71 -8.71
N LEU A 34 17.23 8.01 -7.69
CA LEU A 34 17.90 6.85 -7.12
C LEU A 34 18.02 5.70 -8.11
N GLN A 35 16.97 5.46 -8.91
CA GLN A 35 16.97 4.45 -9.95
C GLN A 35 17.98 4.81 -11.05
N THR A 36 17.99 6.07 -11.49
CA THR A 36 18.95 6.58 -12.48
C THR A 36 20.39 6.47 -11.99
N LYS A 37 20.65 6.78 -10.71
CA LYS A 37 21.96 6.57 -10.08
C LYS A 37 22.31 5.09 -10.01
N ALA A 38 21.39 4.22 -9.59
CA ALA A 38 21.63 2.79 -9.49
C ALA A 38 21.98 2.16 -10.86
N ASP A 39 21.31 2.60 -11.93
CA ASP A 39 21.60 2.16 -13.30
C ASP A 39 22.97 2.64 -13.81
N THR A 40 23.41 3.82 -13.37
CA THR A 40 24.71 4.38 -13.75
C THR A 40 25.89 3.67 -13.07
N TYR A 41 25.71 3.16 -11.84
CA TYR A 41 26.81 2.59 -11.05
C TYR A 41 27.04 1.08 -11.25
N ASP A 42 25.99 0.27 -11.47
CA ASP A 42 26.11 -1.17 -11.70
C ASP A 42 24.77 -1.73 -12.21
N ILE A 43 24.75 -2.29 -13.43
CA ILE A 43 23.54 -2.86 -14.08
C ILE A 43 22.84 -3.87 -13.15
N ARG A 44 23.61 -4.64 -12.36
CA ARG A 44 23.05 -5.64 -11.44
C ARG A 44 22.32 -5.00 -10.26
N ARG A 45 22.81 -3.85 -9.76
CA ARG A 45 22.19 -3.11 -8.66
C ARG A 45 21.00 -2.28 -9.14
N GLY A 46 21.11 -1.65 -10.30
CA GLY A 46 20.03 -0.94 -10.97
C GLY A 46 18.81 -1.83 -11.22
N PHE A 47 19.02 -3.00 -11.82
CA PHE A 47 17.94 -3.98 -12.07
C PHE A 47 17.29 -4.49 -10.77
N THR A 48 18.09 -4.78 -9.74
CA THR A 48 17.57 -5.22 -8.43
C THR A 48 16.74 -4.12 -7.77
N PHE A 49 17.19 -2.87 -7.85
CA PHE A 49 16.48 -1.72 -7.32
C PHE A 49 15.17 -1.47 -8.06
N LEU A 50 15.16 -1.57 -9.40
CA LEU A 50 13.97 -1.43 -10.24
C LEU A 50 12.91 -2.47 -9.87
N ILE A 51 13.30 -3.74 -9.76
CA ILE A 51 12.39 -4.83 -9.34
C ILE A 51 11.87 -4.57 -7.93
N LEU A 52 12.74 -4.25 -6.98
CA LEU A 52 12.34 -4.04 -5.59
C LEU A 52 11.34 -2.88 -5.47
N THR A 53 11.64 -1.76 -6.14
CA THR A 53 10.78 -0.57 -6.13
C THR A 53 9.44 -0.86 -6.80
N GLY A 54 9.45 -1.59 -7.92
CA GLY A 54 8.24 -2.05 -8.59
C GLY A 54 7.38 -2.94 -7.68
N ILE A 55 7.99 -3.98 -7.07
CA ILE A 55 7.31 -4.88 -6.13
C ILE A 55 6.70 -4.09 -4.97
N MET A 56 7.45 -3.15 -4.38
CA MET A 56 6.96 -2.34 -3.27
C MET A 56 5.76 -1.47 -3.66
N LYS A 57 5.78 -0.85 -4.85
CA LYS A 57 4.64 -0.09 -5.38
C LYS A 57 3.39 -0.98 -5.45
N TYR A 58 3.48 -2.10 -6.15
CA TYR A 58 2.33 -2.99 -6.31
C TYR A 58 1.88 -3.65 -5.01
N PHE A 59 2.81 -3.94 -4.10
CA PHE A 59 2.49 -4.45 -2.77
C PHE A 59 1.61 -3.46 -1.99
N PHE A 60 1.99 -2.19 -1.92
CA PHE A 60 1.19 -1.17 -1.22
C PHE A 60 -0.18 -0.95 -1.88
N LEU A 61 -0.26 -1.03 -3.20
CA LEU A 61 -1.53 -0.94 -3.93
C LEU A 61 -2.46 -2.10 -3.57
N ILE A 62 -1.96 -3.34 -3.66
CA ILE A 62 -2.72 -4.56 -3.32
C ILE A 62 -3.15 -4.52 -1.85
N LEU A 63 -2.26 -4.08 -0.95
CA LEU A 63 -2.55 -3.99 0.48
C LEU A 63 -3.63 -2.93 0.78
N GLY A 64 -3.61 -1.79 0.09
CA GLY A 64 -4.65 -0.76 0.18
C GLY A 64 -6.01 -1.26 -0.29
N ILE A 65 -6.07 -1.87 -1.48
CA ILE A 65 -7.30 -2.45 -2.05
C ILE A 65 -7.85 -3.56 -1.15
N SER A 66 -6.98 -4.47 -0.68
CA SER A 66 -7.38 -5.56 0.22
C SER A 66 -7.96 -5.03 1.52
N SER A 67 -7.35 -3.98 2.09
CA SER A 67 -7.85 -3.35 3.32
C SER A 67 -9.24 -2.73 3.13
N LEU A 68 -9.51 -2.11 1.97
CA LEU A 68 -10.85 -1.61 1.62
C LEU A 68 -11.87 -2.74 1.45
N LEU A 69 -11.51 -3.84 0.76
CA LEU A 69 -12.38 -5.01 0.61
C LEU A 69 -12.74 -5.61 1.98
N PHE A 70 -11.79 -5.71 2.90
CA PHE A 70 -12.05 -6.15 4.27
C PHE A 70 -13.00 -5.21 5.00
N LEU A 71 -12.84 -3.88 4.83
CA LEU A 71 -13.73 -2.87 5.40
C LEU A 71 -15.17 -3.03 4.90
N ILE A 72 -15.35 -3.22 3.59
CA ILE A 72 -16.66 -3.46 2.97
C ILE A 72 -17.26 -4.78 3.46
N TYR A 73 -16.47 -5.85 3.49
CA TYR A 73 -16.92 -7.16 3.95
C TYR A 73 -17.41 -7.14 5.41
N ILE A 74 -16.68 -6.47 6.31
CA ILE A 74 -17.08 -6.36 7.72
C ILE A 74 -18.39 -5.56 7.83
N ASN A 75 -18.54 -4.45 7.10
CA ASN A 75 -19.80 -3.68 7.10
C ASN A 75 -20.99 -4.52 6.63
N LEU A 76 -20.87 -5.22 5.49
CA LEU A 76 -21.94 -6.08 4.96
C LEU A 76 -22.28 -7.24 5.90
N LYS A 77 -21.28 -7.80 6.58
CA LYS A 77 -21.49 -8.87 7.57
C LYS A 77 -22.19 -8.35 8.83
N GLU A 78 -21.91 -7.13 9.26
CA GLU A 78 -22.61 -6.53 10.40
C GLU A 78 -24.05 -6.17 10.07
N GLU A 79 -24.31 -5.66 8.86
CA GLU A 79 -25.68 -5.38 8.38
C GLU A 79 -26.53 -6.65 8.32
N ASN A 80 -25.99 -7.77 7.82
CA ASN A 80 -26.70 -9.05 7.80
C ASN A 80 -26.89 -9.73 9.17
N ASN A 81 -26.14 -9.35 10.22
CA ASN A 81 -26.33 -9.87 11.58
C ASN A 81 -27.24 -8.98 12.45
N ALA A 82 -27.68 -7.83 11.92
CA ALA A 82 -28.57 -6.90 12.62
C ALA A 82 -30.07 -7.18 12.34
N TYR A 83 -30.38 -8.12 11.45
CA TYR A 83 -31.71 -8.67 11.18
C TYR A 83 -31.80 -10.12 11.68
#